data_AF-V5RF89-F1
#
_entry.id   AF-V5RF89-F1
#
_cell.length_a   1.000
_cell.length_b   1.000
_cell.length_c   1.000
_cell.angle_alpha   90.00
_cell.angle_beta   90.00
_cell.angle_gamma   90.00
#
_symmetry.space_group_name_H-M   'P 1'
#
loop_
_entity.id
_entity.type
_entity.pdbx_description
1 polymer ?
#
loop_
_entity_poly.entity_id
_entity_poly.type
_entity_poly.pdbx_seq_one_letter_code
_entity_poly.pdbx_strand_id
1 'polypeptide(L)'
;MMMQCKEHLTVEGLQKIINIRASINKGLSPLLREAFPNTAATSRPSLPLDNTKLHPQWVAGFTSGDGCFKVSIRESKLCKAGGRVVLVFVLTQHSRDEFLLNSLVNFFGCGQTFNYKDYVEFRCQSFKKNYENILPFFYKYPILGVKAQYFRDWTKVAEMIQTKVHLTKEGLDQIRQIRVGMNKGRYEKTANTVPGVI
;
A
#
# COMPACT_ATOMS: atom_id res chain seq x y z
N MET A 1 -6.59 30.34 9.20
CA MET A 1 -7.16 31.69 9.29
C MET A 1 -8.42 31.76 10.17
N MET A 2 -9.59 31.22 9.80
CA MET A 2 -10.84 31.38 10.58
C MET A 2 -10.74 30.99 12.08
N MET A 3 -10.04 29.90 12.41
CA MET A 3 -9.81 29.50 13.81
C MET A 3 -8.89 30.50 14.56
N GLN A 4 -7.85 31.00 13.89
CA GLN A 4 -6.89 31.97 14.46
C GLN A 4 -7.55 33.33 14.69
N CYS A 5 -8.42 33.77 13.78
CA CYS A 5 -9.20 34.99 13.88
C CYS A 5 -10.42 34.87 14.81
N LYS A 6 -10.62 33.72 15.46
CA LYS A 6 -11.77 33.41 16.32
C LYS A 6 -13.15 33.54 15.64
N GLU A 7 -13.21 33.52 14.32
CA GLU A 7 -14.47 33.60 13.55
C GLU A 7 -15.41 32.42 13.87
N HIS A 8 -14.87 31.26 14.25
CA HIS A 8 -15.65 30.08 14.65
C HIS A 8 -16.56 30.30 15.87
N LEU A 9 -16.38 31.40 16.61
CA LEU A 9 -17.26 31.78 17.73
C LEU A 9 -18.52 32.53 17.27
N THR A 10 -18.60 32.92 16.01
CA THR A 10 -19.81 33.54 15.43
C THR A 10 -20.62 32.50 14.67
N VAL A 11 -21.94 32.74 14.55
CA VAL A 11 -22.84 31.88 13.77
C VAL A 11 -22.38 31.80 12.31
N GLU A 12 -21.97 32.92 11.73
CA GLU A 12 -21.49 32.99 10.35
C GLU A 12 -20.19 32.20 10.13
N GLY A 13 -19.22 32.33 11.03
CA GLY A 13 -17.96 31.61 10.91
C GLY A 13 -18.13 30.11 11.15
N LEU A 14 -19.00 29.72 12.08
CA LEU A 14 -19.39 28.33 12.27
C LEU A 14 -20.06 27.76 11.01
N GLN A 15 -20.99 28.49 10.39
CA GLN A 15 -21.62 28.06 9.14
C GLN A 15 -20.60 27.86 8.01
N LYS A 16 -19.59 28.74 7.87
CA LYS A 16 -18.49 28.57 6.89
C LYS A 16 -17.68 27.30 7.15
N ILE A 17 -17.41 26.97 8.41
CA ILE A 17 -16.71 25.72 8.77
C ILE A 17 -17.56 24.50 8.39
N ILE A 18 -18.87 24.54 8.63
CA ILE A 18 -19.79 23.47 8.24
C ILE A 18 -19.83 23.28 6.72
N ASN A 19 -19.85 24.37 5.95
CA ASN A 19 -19.78 24.34 4.49
C ASN A 19 -18.51 23.65 3.97
N ILE A 20 -17.35 23.91 4.58
CA ILE A 20 -16.08 23.22 4.25
C ILE A 20 -16.16 21.75 4.67
N ARG A 21 -16.65 21.48 5.88
CA ARG A 21 -16.75 20.13 6.45
C ARG A 21 -17.65 19.22 5.63
N ALA A 22 -18.68 19.78 4.99
CA ALA A 22 -19.58 19.05 4.09
C ALA A 22 -18.83 18.41 2.90
N SER A 23 -17.72 19.00 2.48
CA SER A 23 -16.90 18.50 1.37
C SER A 23 -15.72 17.63 1.80
N ILE A 24 -15.42 17.52 3.10
CA ILE A 24 -14.30 16.73 3.62
C ILE A 24 -14.73 15.29 3.92
N ASN A 25 -13.92 14.31 3.49
CA ASN A 25 -14.09 12.88 3.79
C ASN A 25 -15.49 12.35 3.42
N LYS A 26 -16.31 11.97 4.42
CA LYS A 26 -17.67 11.45 4.27
C LYS A 26 -18.76 12.54 4.37
N GLY A 27 -18.37 13.82 4.41
CA GLY A 27 -19.30 14.94 4.57
C GLY A 27 -19.99 14.96 5.95
N LEU A 28 -21.14 15.62 6.03
CA LEU A 28 -21.85 15.84 7.30
C LEU A 28 -22.55 14.58 7.81
N SER A 29 -22.51 14.40 9.13
CA SER A 29 -23.33 13.41 9.85
C SER A 29 -24.82 13.83 9.85
N PRO A 30 -25.77 12.90 10.10
CA PRO A 30 -27.19 13.23 10.14
C PRO A 30 -27.52 14.40 11.08
N LEU A 31 -26.98 14.37 12.30
CA LEU A 31 -27.17 15.43 13.29
C LEU A 31 -26.67 16.80 12.81
N LEU A 32 -25.54 16.85 12.08
CA LEU A 32 -25.04 18.11 11.53
C LEU A 32 -25.88 18.60 10.35
N ARG A 33 -26.52 17.72 9.58
CA ARG A 33 -27.43 18.14 8.50
C ARG A 33 -28.72 18.73 9.07
N GLU A 34 -29.23 18.15 10.14
CA GLU A 34 -30.40 18.66 10.85
C GLU A 34 -30.13 20.01 11.51
N ALA A 35 -28.99 20.16 12.19
CA ALA A 35 -28.61 21.41 12.83
C ALA A 35 -28.26 22.54 11.84
N PHE A 36 -27.80 22.19 10.63
CA PHE A 36 -27.40 23.16 9.60
C PHE A 36 -28.06 22.85 8.24
N PRO A 37 -29.39 23.00 8.13
CA PRO A 37 -30.16 22.55 6.96
C PRO A 37 -29.82 23.31 5.68
N ASN A 38 -29.34 24.55 5.79
CA ASN A 38 -28.99 25.42 4.65
C ASN A 38 -27.50 25.32 4.25
N THR A 39 -26.83 24.23 4.61
CA THR A 39 -25.40 24.05 4.30
C THR A 39 -25.17 23.94 2.79
N ALA A 40 -24.35 24.82 2.24
CA ALA A 40 -23.83 24.72 0.87
C ALA A 40 -22.39 24.20 0.89
N ALA A 41 -22.17 23.00 0.38
CA ALA A 41 -20.84 22.37 0.40
C ALA A 41 -19.83 23.17 -0.45
N THR A 42 -18.68 23.50 0.13
CA THR A 42 -17.61 24.23 -0.59
C THR A 42 -17.03 23.37 -1.71
N SER A 43 -16.71 23.96 -2.86
CA SER A 43 -16.05 23.24 -3.95
C SER A 43 -14.73 22.62 -3.47
N ARG A 44 -14.48 21.36 -3.86
CA ARG A 44 -13.18 20.74 -3.62
C ARG A 44 -12.15 21.41 -4.52
N PRO A 45 -10.97 21.77 -4.01
CA PRO A 45 -9.89 22.28 -4.85
C PRO A 45 -9.57 21.28 -5.96
N SER A 46 -9.52 21.75 -7.21
CA SER A 46 -8.92 20.97 -8.28
C SER A 46 -7.43 20.91 -8.05
N LEU A 47 -6.87 19.71 -8.02
CA LEU A 47 -5.43 19.55 -8.03
C LEU A 47 -4.98 19.46 -9.49
N PRO A 48 -3.97 20.24 -9.90
CA PRO A 48 -3.41 20.07 -11.23
C PRO A 48 -2.88 18.64 -11.34
N LEU A 49 -3.27 17.95 -12.42
CA LEU A 49 -2.80 16.60 -12.74
C LEU A 49 -1.33 16.57 -13.18
N ASP A 50 -0.67 17.74 -13.20
CA ASP A 50 0.62 17.94 -13.83
C ASP A 50 1.77 17.43 -12.95
N ASN A 51 2.46 16.42 -13.49
CA ASN A 51 3.87 16.04 -13.31
C ASN A 51 4.61 16.47 -12.03
N THR A 52 3.98 16.40 -10.86
CA THR A 52 4.76 16.46 -9.61
C THR A 52 5.68 15.25 -9.57
N LYS A 53 6.97 15.52 -9.79
CA LYS A 53 8.03 14.54 -9.66
C LYS A 53 7.92 13.91 -8.27
N LEU A 54 7.55 12.64 -8.22
CA LEU A 54 7.40 11.94 -6.94
C LEU A 54 8.73 11.95 -6.20
N HIS A 55 8.70 12.43 -4.95
CA HIS A 55 9.89 12.44 -4.13
C HIS A 55 10.16 11.01 -3.61
N PRO A 56 11.40 10.49 -3.71
CA PRO A 56 11.69 9.11 -3.32
C PRO A 56 11.32 8.74 -1.88
N GLN A 57 11.58 9.63 -0.92
CA GLN A 57 11.19 9.38 0.47
C GLN A 57 9.67 9.37 0.66
N TRP A 58 8.93 10.15 -0.14
CA TRP A 58 7.47 10.12 -0.11
C TRP A 58 6.96 8.77 -0.61
N VAL A 59 7.52 8.23 -1.70
CA VAL A 59 7.14 6.89 -2.21
C VAL A 59 7.47 5.79 -1.19
N ALA A 60 8.61 5.88 -0.49
CA ALA A 60 8.95 4.95 0.59
C ALA A 60 7.97 5.03 1.77
N GLY A 61 7.60 6.23 2.21
CA GLY A 61 6.58 6.43 3.24
C GLY A 61 5.21 5.93 2.81
N PHE A 62 4.78 6.25 1.59
CA PHE A 62 3.52 5.80 1.01
C PHE A 62 3.47 4.26 0.92
N THR A 63 4.57 3.63 0.49
CA THR A 63 4.70 2.17 0.48
C THR A 63 4.64 1.58 1.89
N SER A 64 5.22 2.25 2.89
CA SER A 64 5.15 1.82 4.28
C SER A 64 3.71 1.77 4.81
N GLY A 65 2.85 2.68 4.36
CA GLY A 65 1.40 2.69 4.64
C GLY A 65 0.61 1.69 3.79
N ASP A 66 0.58 1.88 2.48
CA ASP A 66 -0.38 1.23 1.56
C ASP A 66 0.25 0.18 0.62
N GLY A 67 1.57 0.00 0.67
CA GLY A 67 2.28 -1.01 -0.14
C GLY A 67 2.11 -2.45 0.35
N CYS A 68 2.38 -3.40 -0.53
CA CYS A 68 2.34 -4.83 -0.24
C CYS A 68 3.50 -5.56 -0.90
N PHE A 69 4.25 -6.32 -0.09
CA PHE A 69 5.28 -7.25 -0.54
C PHE A 69 4.74 -8.68 -0.42
N LYS A 70 4.57 -9.34 -1.56
CA LYS A 70 3.93 -10.66 -1.64
C LYS A 70 4.83 -11.67 -2.34
N VAL A 71 4.86 -12.87 -1.79
CA VAL A 71 5.39 -14.07 -2.43
C VAL A 71 4.22 -14.95 -2.83
N SER A 72 4.06 -15.21 -4.12
CA SER A 72 3.06 -16.13 -4.66
C SER A 72 3.73 -17.43 -5.06
N ILE A 73 3.17 -18.56 -4.65
CA ILE A 73 3.60 -19.89 -5.09
C ILE A 73 2.44 -20.50 -5.86
N ARG A 74 2.68 -20.86 -7.12
CA ARG A 74 1.72 -21.56 -7.99
C ARG A 74 2.19 -23.00 -8.12
N GLU A 75 1.42 -23.94 -7.56
CA GLU A 75 1.72 -25.37 -7.68
C GLU A 75 1.69 -25.79 -9.15
N SER A 76 2.65 -26.62 -9.55
CA SER A 76 2.77 -27.11 -10.92
C SER A 76 3.51 -28.43 -10.93
N LYS A 77 2.83 -29.48 -11.39
CA LYS A 77 3.44 -30.81 -11.59
C LYS A 77 4.54 -30.81 -12.66
N LEU A 78 4.57 -29.80 -13.53
CA LEU A 78 5.60 -29.63 -14.57
C LEU A 78 6.91 -29.04 -14.01
N CYS A 79 6.88 -28.44 -12.83
CA CYS A 79 8.07 -27.89 -12.19
C CYS A 79 8.74 -28.97 -11.32
N LYS A 80 10.05 -29.21 -11.50
CA LYS A 80 10.79 -30.21 -10.71
C LYS A 80 10.70 -29.98 -9.19
N ALA A 81 10.66 -28.72 -8.76
CA ALA A 81 10.48 -28.33 -7.36
C ALA A 81 9.05 -28.54 -6.83
N GLY A 82 8.05 -28.68 -7.71
CA GLY A 82 6.62 -28.76 -7.37
C GLY A 82 5.83 -27.46 -7.56
N GLY A 83 6.49 -26.32 -7.82
CA GLY A 83 5.77 -25.07 -8.04
C GLY A 83 6.64 -23.94 -8.57
N ARG A 84 5.98 -22.86 -9.00
CA ARG A 84 6.59 -21.61 -9.47
C ARG A 84 6.44 -20.52 -8.42
N VAL A 85 7.57 -19.95 -8.01
CA VAL A 85 7.62 -18.79 -7.10
C VAL A 85 7.56 -17.50 -7.92
N VAL A 86 6.76 -16.53 -7.47
CA VAL A 86 6.64 -15.20 -8.06
C VAL A 86 6.71 -14.15 -6.96
N LEU A 87 7.68 -13.24 -7.05
CA LEU A 87 7.70 -12.03 -6.24
C LEU A 87 6.75 -10.99 -6.84
N VAL A 88 5.93 -10.41 -5.99
CA VAL A 88 4.96 -9.39 -6.37
C VAL A 88 5.10 -8.20 -5.43
N PHE A 89 5.32 -7.03 -6.00
CA PHE A 89 5.20 -5.74 -5.32
C PHE A 89 3.91 -5.07 -5.77
N VAL A 90 3.12 -4.53 -4.84
CA VAL A 90 1.84 -3.86 -5.11
C VAL A 90 1.73 -2.57 -4.30
N LEU A 91 1.14 -1.55 -4.90
CA LEU A 91 0.60 -0.36 -4.24
C LEU A 91 -0.87 -0.23 -4.65
N THR A 92 -1.76 -0.09 -3.68
CA THR A 92 -3.21 -0.03 -3.91
C THR A 92 -3.75 1.31 -3.41
N GLN A 93 -4.63 1.95 -4.17
CA GLN A 93 -5.35 3.14 -3.72
C GLN A 93 -6.74 3.20 -4.32
N HIS A 94 -7.62 4.03 -3.75
CA HIS A 94 -8.93 4.32 -4.32
C HIS A 94 -8.80 4.88 -5.75
N SER A 95 -9.76 4.55 -6.63
CA SER A 95 -9.75 4.93 -8.06
C SER A 95 -9.62 6.43 -8.34
N ARG A 96 -10.14 7.28 -7.44
CA ARG A 96 -9.90 8.75 -7.41
C ARG A 96 -8.43 9.19 -7.60
N ASP A 97 -7.47 8.36 -7.20
CA ASP A 97 -6.03 8.63 -7.29
C ASP A 97 -5.36 7.84 -8.43
N GLU A 98 -6.11 7.42 -9.45
CA GLU A 98 -5.60 6.67 -10.61
C GLU A 98 -4.36 7.33 -11.24
N PHE A 99 -4.38 8.65 -11.44
CA PHE A 99 -3.25 9.37 -12.03
C PHE A 99 -1.96 9.23 -11.21
N LEU A 100 -2.08 9.25 -9.88
CA LEU A 100 -0.95 9.03 -8.99
C LEU A 100 -0.38 7.62 -9.17
N LEU A 101 -1.23 6.60 -9.26
CA LEU A 101 -0.77 5.21 -9.41
C LEU A 101 -0.16 4.97 -10.80
N ASN A 102 -0.70 5.61 -11.84
CA ASN A 102 -0.13 5.58 -13.19
C ASN A 102 1.28 6.20 -13.21
N SER A 103 1.51 7.28 -12.46
CA SER A 103 2.82 7.93 -12.39
C SER A 103 3.93 7.04 -11.79
N LEU A 104 3.56 6.03 -10.98
CA LEU A 104 4.52 5.10 -10.37
C LEU A 104 5.21 4.20 -11.40
N VAL A 105 4.56 3.92 -12.54
CA VAL A 105 5.16 3.14 -13.63
C VAL A 105 6.41 3.83 -14.17
N ASN A 106 6.30 5.13 -14.42
CA ASN A 106 7.42 5.94 -14.87
C ASN A 106 8.44 6.15 -13.75
N PHE A 107 7.99 6.37 -12.51
CA PHE A 107 8.87 6.56 -11.36
C PHE A 107 9.80 5.36 -11.11
N PHE A 108 9.27 4.13 -11.11
CA PHE A 108 10.08 2.93 -10.92
C PHE A 108 10.74 2.42 -12.22
N GLY A 109 10.34 2.95 -13.38
CA GLY A 109 10.74 2.44 -14.69
C GLY A 109 10.32 0.98 -14.93
N CYS A 110 9.28 0.52 -14.22
CA CYS A 110 8.75 -0.83 -14.31
C CYS A 110 7.34 -0.95 -13.71
N GLY A 111 6.75 -2.14 -13.81
CA GLY A 111 5.39 -2.40 -13.33
C GLY A 111 4.33 -1.93 -14.32
N GLN A 112 3.07 -2.08 -13.91
CA GLN A 112 1.90 -1.67 -14.67
C GLN A 112 0.75 -1.39 -13.71
N THR A 113 -0.25 -0.61 -14.14
CA THR A 113 -1.45 -0.34 -13.37
C THR A 113 -2.61 -1.24 -13.78
N PHE A 114 -3.47 -1.54 -12.81
CA PHE A 114 -4.69 -2.32 -12.99
C PHE A 114 -5.86 -1.56 -12.35
N ASN A 115 -6.84 -1.20 -13.16
CA ASN A 115 -8.02 -0.50 -12.71
C ASN A 115 -9.14 -1.48 -12.36
N TYR A 116 -9.74 -1.26 -11.19
CA TYR A 116 -10.92 -1.95 -10.71
C TYR A 116 -12.02 -0.91 -10.42
N LYS A 117 -13.21 -1.38 -10.03
CA LYS A 117 -14.37 -0.51 -9.81
C LYS A 117 -14.08 0.64 -8.85
N ASP A 118 -13.53 0.33 -7.68
CA ASP A 118 -13.38 1.29 -6.58
C ASP A 118 -11.90 1.60 -6.24
N TYR A 119 -10.97 0.88 -6.87
CA TYR A 119 -9.54 0.98 -6.57
C TYR A 119 -8.67 0.72 -7.81
N VAL A 120 -7.43 1.18 -7.72
CA VAL A 120 -6.37 0.97 -8.70
C VAL A 120 -5.19 0.31 -7.99
N GLU A 121 -4.48 -0.56 -8.70
CA GLU A 121 -3.22 -1.14 -8.23
C GLU A 121 -2.07 -0.80 -9.18
N PHE A 122 -0.98 -0.27 -8.67
CA PHE A 122 0.33 -0.44 -9.31
C PHE A 122 0.89 -1.81 -8.91
N ARG A 123 1.38 -2.59 -9.87
CA ARG A 123 1.87 -3.95 -9.63
C ARG A 123 3.11 -4.28 -10.46
N CYS A 124 4.15 -4.80 -9.81
CA CYS A 124 5.33 -5.38 -10.46
C CYS A 124 5.49 -6.87 -10.12
N GLN A 125 5.41 -7.74 -11.14
CA GLN A 125 5.53 -9.20 -11.01
C GLN A 125 6.78 -9.79 -11.69
N SER A 126 7.48 -8.99 -12.50
CA SER A 126 8.70 -9.43 -13.17
C SER A 126 9.81 -9.56 -12.13
N PHE A 127 10.38 -10.76 -11.96
CA PHE A 127 11.50 -10.97 -11.04
C PHE A 127 12.65 -10.02 -11.36
N LYS A 128 13.06 -9.94 -12.63
CA LYS A 128 14.14 -9.06 -13.10
C LYS A 128 13.90 -7.61 -12.65
N LYS A 129 12.73 -7.06 -12.93
CA LYS A 129 12.40 -5.67 -12.57
C LYS A 129 12.26 -5.45 -11.06
N ASN A 130 11.71 -6.42 -10.34
CA ASN A 130 11.66 -6.37 -8.87
C ASN A 130 13.08 -6.36 -8.27
N TYR A 131 13.98 -7.19 -8.80
CA TYR A 131 15.35 -7.33 -8.30
C TYR A 131 16.25 -6.15 -8.70
N GLU A 132 16.11 -5.61 -9.91
CA GLU A 132 16.97 -4.54 -10.45
C GLU A 132 16.47 -3.13 -10.13
N ASN A 133 15.15 -2.93 -9.94
CA ASN A 133 14.58 -1.59 -9.74
C ASN A 133 13.99 -1.43 -8.33
N ILE A 134 13.04 -2.30 -7.95
CA ILE A 134 12.26 -2.13 -6.71
C ILE A 134 13.11 -2.38 -5.47
N LEU A 135 13.89 -3.46 -5.46
CA LEU A 135 14.71 -3.85 -4.33
C LEU A 135 15.81 -2.81 -4.02
N PRO A 136 16.62 -2.34 -4.99
CA PRO A 136 17.61 -1.28 -4.75
C PRO A 136 16.97 0.05 -4.29
N PHE A 137 15.79 0.38 -4.80
CA PHE A 137 15.05 1.56 -4.36
C PHE A 137 14.77 1.51 -2.85
N PHE A 138 14.23 0.40 -2.35
CA PHE A 138 13.88 0.27 -0.93
C PHE A 138 15.06 -0.03 -0.02
N TYR A 139 16.22 -0.41 -0.55
CA TYR A 139 17.47 -0.32 0.21
C TYR A 139 17.95 1.11 0.39
N LYS A 140 17.84 1.94 -0.65
CA LYS A 140 18.22 3.36 -0.57
C LYS A 140 17.22 4.19 0.24
N TYR A 141 15.94 3.85 0.15
CA TYR A 141 14.84 4.52 0.87
C TYR A 141 14.06 3.48 1.68
N PRO A 142 14.46 3.23 2.94
CA PRO A 142 13.93 2.12 3.74
C PRO A 142 12.42 2.16 3.97
N ILE A 143 11.79 1.00 3.91
CA ILE A 143 10.44 0.78 4.42
C ILE A 143 10.45 0.90 5.95
N LEU A 144 9.43 1.56 6.50
CA LEU A 144 9.29 1.81 7.93
C LEU A 144 8.20 0.93 8.57
N GLY A 145 8.26 0.84 9.90
CA GLY A 145 7.29 0.10 10.71
C GLY A 145 7.35 -1.42 10.50
N VAL A 146 6.26 -2.11 10.87
CA VAL A 146 6.16 -3.58 10.76
C VAL A 146 6.42 -4.07 9.33
N LYS A 147 6.02 -3.30 8.32
CA LYS A 147 6.17 -3.67 6.91
C LYS A 147 7.63 -3.87 6.49
N ALA A 148 8.59 -3.28 7.22
CA ALA A 148 10.02 -3.52 7.02
C ALA A 148 10.39 -5.01 7.21
N GLN A 149 9.70 -5.72 8.10
CA GLN A 149 9.88 -7.16 8.29
C GLN A 149 9.36 -7.95 7.09
N TYR A 150 8.26 -7.52 6.46
CA TYR A 150 7.72 -8.15 5.26
C TYR A 150 8.64 -7.92 4.06
N PHE A 151 9.18 -6.71 3.93
CA PHE A 151 10.19 -6.42 2.91
C PHE A 151 11.44 -7.29 3.12
N ARG A 152 11.92 -7.46 4.35
CA ARG A 152 13.08 -8.32 4.65
C ARG A 152 12.86 -9.77 4.20
N ASP A 153 11.71 -10.37 4.53
CA ASP A 153 11.39 -11.74 4.11
C ASP A 153 11.24 -11.84 2.59
N TRP A 154 10.63 -10.84 1.96
CA TRP A 154 10.48 -10.75 0.51
C TRP A 154 11.84 -10.68 -0.19
N THR A 155 12.78 -9.89 0.34
CA THR A 155 14.16 -9.80 -0.12
C THR A 155 14.90 -11.13 0.05
N LYS A 156 14.73 -11.83 1.18
CA LYS A 156 15.31 -13.17 1.37
C LYS A 156 14.86 -14.14 0.28
N VAL A 157 13.57 -14.13 -0.07
CA VAL A 157 13.05 -14.93 -1.18
C VAL A 157 13.61 -14.47 -2.53
N ALA A 158 13.84 -13.17 -2.71
CA ALA A 158 14.50 -12.65 -3.92
C ALA A 158 15.89 -13.23 -4.13
N GLU A 159 16.70 -13.29 -3.07
CA GLU A 159 18.03 -13.92 -3.11
C GLU A 159 17.96 -15.42 -3.42
N MET A 160 16.98 -16.14 -2.87
CA MET A 160 16.75 -17.56 -3.18
C MET A 160 16.33 -17.79 -4.64
N ILE A 161 15.63 -16.83 -5.24
CA ILE A 161 15.30 -16.87 -6.67
C ILE A 161 16.54 -16.58 -7.51
N GLN A 162 17.31 -15.56 -7.13
CA GLN A 162 18.53 -15.15 -7.83
C GLN A 162 19.56 -16.29 -7.89
N THR A 163 19.79 -16.95 -6.76
CA THR A 163 20.71 -18.09 -6.60
C THR A 163 20.15 -19.42 -7.11
N LYS A 164 18.94 -19.41 -7.71
CA LYS A 164 18.25 -20.59 -8.25
C LYS A 164 17.88 -21.69 -7.25
N VAL A 165 18.07 -21.48 -5.95
CA VAL A 165 17.69 -22.44 -4.89
C VAL A 165 16.20 -22.78 -4.92
N HIS A 166 15.34 -21.85 -5.31
CA HIS A 166 13.90 -22.09 -5.50
C HIS A 166 13.53 -23.19 -6.52
N LEU A 167 14.49 -23.69 -7.31
CA LEU A 167 14.29 -24.78 -8.27
C LEU A 167 14.45 -26.18 -7.67
N THR A 168 14.85 -26.28 -6.40
CA THR A 168 14.87 -27.54 -5.64
C THR A 168 13.63 -27.66 -4.75
N LYS A 169 13.27 -28.89 -4.37
CA LYS A 169 12.14 -29.12 -3.47
C LYS A 169 12.39 -28.52 -2.10
N GLU A 170 13.60 -28.69 -1.58
CA GLU A 170 14.06 -28.16 -0.30
C GLU A 170 14.03 -26.63 -0.29
N GLY A 171 14.50 -26.00 -1.37
CA GLY A 171 14.47 -24.55 -1.54
C GLY A 171 13.05 -24.00 -1.65
N LEU A 172 12.16 -24.70 -2.37
CA LEU A 172 10.75 -24.33 -2.43
C LEU A 172 10.06 -24.48 -1.07
N ASP A 173 10.35 -25.54 -0.32
CA ASP A 173 9.81 -25.76 1.02
C ASP A 173 10.27 -24.67 2.00
N GLN A 174 11.54 -24.25 1.93
CA GLN A 174 12.02 -23.09 2.68
C GLN A 174 11.25 -21.81 2.33
N ILE A 175 10.98 -21.55 1.04
CA ILE A 175 10.17 -20.39 0.61
C ILE A 175 8.73 -20.49 1.12
N ARG A 176 8.13 -21.70 1.15
CA ARG A 176 6.82 -21.93 1.74
C ARG A 176 6.81 -21.55 3.22
N GLN A 177 7.83 -21.98 3.98
CA GLN A 177 7.95 -21.64 5.41
C GLN A 177 8.11 -20.14 5.65
N ILE A 178 8.94 -19.46 4.85
CA ILE A 178 9.07 -17.99 4.92
C ILE A 178 7.69 -17.35 4.66
N ARG A 179 7.03 -17.74 3.56
CA ARG A 179 5.73 -17.18 3.15
C ARG A 179 4.65 -17.32 4.24
N VAL A 180 4.62 -18.44 4.96
CA VAL A 180 3.67 -18.65 6.07
C VAL A 180 3.87 -17.62 7.18
N GLY A 181 5.10 -17.18 7.45
CA GLY A 181 5.40 -16.16 8.46
C GLY A 181 5.31 -14.71 7.97
N MET A 182 4.97 -14.48 6.70
CA MET A 182 4.87 -13.14 6.13
C MET A 182 3.49 -12.51 6.35
N ASN A 183 3.44 -11.18 6.38
CA ASN A 183 2.20 -10.40 6.43
C ASN A 183 1.32 -10.85 7.61
N LYS A 184 0.05 -11.21 7.36
CA LYS A 184 -0.89 -11.66 8.40
C LYS A 184 -0.42 -12.91 9.15
N GLY A 185 0.23 -13.85 8.47
CA GLY A 185 0.70 -15.10 9.08
C GLY A 185 1.77 -14.91 10.16
N ARG A 186 2.39 -13.72 10.22
CA ARG A 186 3.28 -13.33 11.33
C ARG A 186 2.58 -13.29 12.69
N TYR A 187 1.28 -12.98 12.70
CA TYR A 187 0.49 -12.80 13.92
C TYR A 187 -0.37 -14.02 14.26
N GLU A 188 -0.61 -14.90 13.30
CA GLU A 188 -1.44 -16.10 13.48
C GLU A 188 -0.73 -17.15 14.35
N LYS A 189 0.61 -17.18 14.38
CA LYS A 189 1.37 -18.10 15.25
C LYS A 189 1.37 -17.68 16.73
N THR A 190 1.23 -16.39 17.02
CA THR A 190 1.16 -15.89 18.41
C THR A 190 -0.19 -16.15 19.08
N ALA A 191 -1.24 -16.49 18.32
CA ALA A 191 -2.56 -16.80 18.88
C ALA A 191 -2.70 -18.25 19.41
N ASN A 192 -1.81 -19.17 18.97
CA ASN A 192 -1.90 -20.60 19.30
C ASN A 192 -0.82 -21.08 20.29
N THR A 193 -0.18 -20.16 21.04
CA THR A 193 0.85 -20.48 22.03
C THR A 193 0.59 -19.83 23.40
N VAL A 194 -0.63 -19.99 23.92
CA VAL A 194 -0.83 -19.97 25.38
C VAL A 194 -1.27 -21.37 25.83
N PRO A 195 -0.33 -22.29 26.10
CA PRO A 195 -0.61 -23.45 26.93
C PRO A 195 -0.66 -23.01 28.39
N GLY A 196 -1.82 -23.18 29.02
CA GLY A 196 -1.99 -23.34 30.46
C GLY A 196 -1.46 -22.22 31.36
N VAL A 197 -2.37 -21.36 31.83
CA VAL A 197 -2.25 -20.80 33.18
C VAL A 197 -3.33 -21.48 34.02
N ILE A 198 -2.87 -22.03 35.13
CA ILE A 198 -3.56 -22.81 36.17
C ILE A 198 -4.74 -22.01 36.73
#